data_AF-A0A417YIG1-F1
#
_entry.id   AF-A0A417YIG1-F1
#
_cell.length_a   1.000
_cell.length_b   1.000
_cell.length_c   1.000
_cell.angle_alpha   90.00
_cell.angle_beta   90.00
_cell.angle_gamma   90.00
#
_symmetry.space_group_name_H-M   'P 1'
#
loop_
_entity.id
_entity.type
_entity.pdbx_description
1 polymer ?
#
loop_
_entity_poly.entity_id
_entity_poly.type
_entity_poly.pdbx_seq_one_letter_code
_entity_poly.pdbx_strand_id
1 'polypeptide(L)'
;MNHEKLKAFMTLSALSATCGIVIILFSGSIGTVIADSWLAAQGGADTFIYEFKMKSNTTNFLVIGSIFLGVGLASVFFTYYQVLRMKG
;
A
#
# COMPACT_ATOMS: atom_id res chain seq x y z
N MET A 1 -17.58 2.48 21.24
CA MET A 1 -16.71 3.53 20.64
C MET A 1 -17.56 4.78 20.53
N ASN A 2 -17.09 5.97 20.93
CA ASN A 2 -17.88 7.20 20.77
C ASN A 2 -17.85 7.65 19.29
N HIS A 3 -18.88 8.37 18.83
CA HIS A 3 -19.02 8.91 17.47
C HIS A 3 -17.76 9.62 16.96
N GLU A 4 -17.13 10.46 17.78
CA GLU A 4 -15.87 11.14 17.42
C GLU A 4 -14.73 10.15 17.12
N LYS A 5 -14.61 9.09 17.93
CA LYS A 5 -13.58 8.06 17.73
C LYS A 5 -13.84 7.22 16.47
N LEU A 6 -15.11 6.94 16.16
CA LEU A 6 -15.50 6.27 14.91
C LEU A 6 -15.19 7.12 13.69
N LYS A 7 -15.49 8.42 13.75
CA LYS A 7 -15.21 9.35 12.64
C LYS A 7 -13.71 9.43 12.38
N ALA A 8 -12.89 9.60 13.43
CA ALA A 8 -11.44 9.60 13.31
C ALA A 8 -10.90 8.27 12.73
N PHE A 9 -11.42 7.13 13.18
CA PHE A 9 -11.02 5.82 12.67
C PHE A 9 -11.47 5.59 11.21
N MET A 10 -12.64 6.12 10.80
CA MET A 10 -13.09 6.11 9.40
C MET A 10 -12.16 6.94 8.51
N THR A 11 -11.74 8.12 8.97
CA THR A 11 -10.78 8.96 8.23
C THR A 11 -9.43 8.26 8.11
N LEU A 12 -8.93 7.66 9.19
CA LEU A 12 -7.64 6.94 9.17
C LEU A 12 -7.67 5.72 8.23
N SER A 13 -8.76 4.96 8.23
CA SER A 13 -8.94 3.80 7.35
C SER A 13 -9.07 4.20 5.88
N ALA A 14 -9.80 5.29 5.59
CA ALA A 14 -9.85 5.86 4.24
C ALA A 14 -8.47 6.32 3.76
N LEU A 15 -7.71 7.05 4.60
CA LEU A 15 -6.34 7.45 4.30
C LEU A 15 -5.43 6.24 4.04
N SER A 16 -5.52 5.19 4.86
CA SER A 16 -4.77 3.94 4.64
C SER A 16 -5.09 3.31 3.30
N ALA A 17 -6.38 3.24 2.93
CA ALA A 17 -6.80 2.70 1.65
C ALA A 17 -6.27 3.54 0.48
N THR A 18 -6.37 4.87 0.57
CA THR A 18 -5.83 5.78 -0.45
C THR A 18 -4.31 5.63 -0.58
N CYS A 19 -3.57 5.56 0.52
CA CYS A 19 -2.12 5.29 0.49
C CYS A 19 -1.81 3.94 -0.18
N GLY A 20 -2.59 2.89 0.13
CA GLY A 20 -2.46 1.59 -0.52
C GLY A 20 -2.62 1.67 -2.04
N ILE A 21 -3.64 2.39 -2.53
CA ILE A 21 -3.87 2.61 -3.97
C ILE A 21 -2.69 3.32 -4.61
N VAL A 22 -2.20 4.41 -4.00
CA VAL A 22 -1.04 5.15 -4.51
C VAL A 22 0.18 4.23 -4.62
N ILE A 23 0.48 3.45 -3.57
CA ILE A 23 1.62 2.51 -3.59
C ILE A 23 1.46 1.49 -4.71
N ILE A 24 0.27 0.93 -4.92
CA ILE A 24 0.00 -0.04 -5.99
C ILE A 24 0.26 0.58 -7.36
N LEU A 25 -0.31 1.76 -7.63
CA LEU A 25 -0.19 2.44 -8.92
C LEU A 25 1.25 2.81 -9.26
N PHE A 26 2.03 3.21 -8.26
CA PHE A 26 3.44 3.59 -8.44
C PHE A 26 4.43 2.44 -8.18
N SER A 27 3.97 1.23 -7.87
CA SER A 27 4.83 0.10 -7.49
C SER A 27 5.88 -0.25 -8.56
N GLY A 28 5.50 -0.18 -9.84
CA GLY A 28 6.43 -0.37 -10.96
C GLY A 28 7.54 0.67 -10.98
N SER A 29 7.18 1.96 -10.94
CA SER A 29 8.15 3.06 -10.94
C SER A 29 9.06 3.02 -9.71
N ILE A 30 8.52 2.74 -8.53
CA ILE A 30 9.29 2.57 -7.30
C ILE A 30 10.26 1.40 -7.44
N GLY A 31 9.80 0.27 -7.98
CA GLY A 31 10.62 -0.92 -8.19
C GLY A 31 11.79 -0.66 -9.14
N THR A 32 11.55 0.08 -10.23
CA THR A 32 12.59 0.51 -11.18
C THR A 32 13.58 1.45 -10.52
N VAL A 33 13.14 2.50 -9.83
CA VAL A 33 14.06 3.46 -9.15
C VAL A 33 14.98 2.76 -8.14
N ILE A 34 14.45 1.79 -7.39
CA ILE A 34 15.25 1.02 -6.43
C ILE A 34 16.22 0.08 -7.16
N ALA A 35 15.82 -0.52 -8.27
CA ALA A 35 16.73 -1.34 -9.07
C ALA A 35 17.83 -0.50 -9.72
N ASP A 36 17.52 0.69 -10.22
CA ASP A 36 18.47 1.63 -10.84
C ASP A 36 19.49 2.13 -9.82
N SER A 37 19.03 2.53 -8.63
CA SER A 37 19.94 2.95 -7.54
C SER A 37 20.86 1.82 -7.08
N TRP A 38 20.34 0.60 -7.01
CA TRP A 38 21.15 -0.59 -6.74
C TRP A 38 22.18 -0.85 -7.84
N LEU A 39 21.79 -0.74 -9.12
CA LEU A 39 22.68 -0.92 -10.27
C LEU A 39 23.80 0.13 -10.29
N ALA A 40 23.46 1.39 -10.04
CA ALA A 40 24.42 2.49 -9.96
C ALA A 40 25.46 2.29 -8.85
N ALA A 41 25.04 1.76 -7.70
CA ALA A 41 25.96 1.42 -6.60
C ALA A 41 26.90 0.25 -6.94
N GLN A 42 26.45 -0.65 -7.81
CA GLN A 42 27.22 -1.84 -8.19
C GLN A 42 28.17 -1.61 -9.37
N GLY A 43 27.97 -0.53 -10.14
CA GLY A 43 28.78 -0.19 -11.31
C GLY A 43 28.45 -1.02 -12.56
N GLY A 44 27.46 -1.92 -12.47
CA GLY A 44 27.01 -2.79 -13.56
C GLY A 44 26.46 -4.11 -13.05
N ALA A 45 25.55 -4.71 -13.80
CA ALA A 45 25.02 -6.05 -13.55
C ALA A 45 24.60 -6.70 -14.86
N ASP A 46 24.57 -8.03 -14.88
CA ASP A 46 23.92 -8.78 -15.94
C ASP A 46 22.42 -8.42 -16.01
N THR A 47 21.87 -8.37 -17.22
CA THR A 47 20.47 -8.01 -17.48
C THR A 47 19.50 -8.88 -16.69
N PHE A 48 19.78 -10.17 -16.55
CA PHE A 48 18.92 -11.10 -15.80
C PHE A 48 18.83 -10.72 -14.31
N ILE A 49 19.96 -10.34 -13.71
CA ILE A 49 20.01 -9.95 -12.29
C ILE A 49 19.29 -8.62 -12.06
N TYR A 50 19.46 -7.67 -12.97
CA TYR A 50 18.76 -6.39 -12.92
C TYR A 50 17.23 -6.58 -13.04
N GLU A 51 16.77 -7.35 -14.03
CA GLU A 51 15.33 -7.64 -14.21
C GLU A 51 14.73 -8.35 -13.00
N PHE A 52 15.47 -9.31 -12.43
CA PHE A 52 15.04 -9.99 -11.21
C PHE A 52 14.88 -9.02 -10.03
N LYS A 53 15.86 -8.13 -9.81
CA LYS A 53 15.81 -7.10 -8.76
C LYS A 53 14.64 -6.13 -8.96
N MET A 54 14.46 -5.61 -10.17
CA MET A 54 13.35 -4.74 -10.52
C MET A 54 12.00 -5.42 -10.26
N LYS A 55 11.80 -6.64 -10.78
CA LYS A 55 10.54 -7.37 -10.60
C LYS A 55 10.28 -7.71 -9.14
N SER A 56 11.32 -8.09 -8.40
CA SER A 56 11.23 -8.36 -6.96
C SER A 56 10.78 -7.11 -6.19
N ASN A 57 11.42 -5.97 -6.43
CA ASN A 57 11.06 -4.70 -5.79
C ASN A 57 9.63 -4.28 -6.15
N THR A 58 9.26 -4.29 -7.44
CA THR A 58 7.89 -3.98 -7.89
C THR A 58 6.86 -4.86 -7.20
N THR A 59 7.11 -6.17 -7.12
CA THR A 59 6.21 -7.11 -6.47
C THR A 59 6.08 -6.85 -4.98
N ASN A 60 7.18 -6.52 -4.30
CA ASN A 60 7.15 -6.18 -2.86
C ASN A 60 6.26 -4.95 -2.60
N PHE A 61 6.41 -3.88 -3.38
CA PHE A 61 5.57 -2.69 -3.22
C PHE A 61 4.11 -2.96 -3.59
N LEU A 62 3.85 -3.78 -4.61
CA LEU A 62 2.50 -4.20 -4.95
C LEU A 62 1.83 -4.95 -3.78
N VAL A 63 2.55 -5.85 -3.11
CA VAL A 63 2.05 -6.58 -1.93
C VAL A 63 1.81 -5.63 -0.77
N ILE A 64 2.76 -4.73 -0.46
CA ILE A 64 2.61 -3.74 0.61
C ILE A 64 1.38 -2.86 0.37
N GLY A 65 1.24 -2.30 -0.84
CA GLY A 65 0.10 -1.47 -1.19
C GLY A 65 -1.23 -2.24 -1.11
N SER A 66 -1.23 -3.51 -1.52
CA SER A 66 -2.40 -4.39 -1.41
C SER A 66 -2.81 -4.66 0.04
N ILE A 67 -1.86 -4.83 0.96
CA ILE A 67 -2.14 -4.98 2.40
C ILE A 67 -2.75 -3.69 2.96
N PHE A 68 -2.16 -2.53 2.63
CA PHE A 68 -2.69 -1.22 3.06
C PHE A 68 -4.11 -0.97 2.55
N LEU A 69 -4.37 -1.32 1.30
CA LEU A 69 -5.69 -1.22 0.69
C LEU A 69 -6.68 -2.19 1.35
N GLY A 70 -6.30 -3.46 1.51
CA GLY A 70 -7.14 -4.50 2.10
C GLY A 70 -7.52 -4.17 3.53
N VAL A 71 -6.55 -3.82 4.38
CA VAL A 71 -6.80 -3.43 5.78
C VAL A 71 -7.60 -2.13 5.87
N GLY A 72 -7.29 -1.15 5.02
CA GLY A 72 -8.03 0.11 4.94
C GLY A 72 -9.51 -0.11 4.61
N LEU A 73 -9.81 -0.87 3.56
CA LEU A 73 -11.18 -1.20 3.16
C LEU A 73 -11.90 -2.04 4.22
N ALA A 74 -11.26 -3.08 4.76
CA ALA A 74 -11.85 -3.90 5.82
C ALA A 74 -12.21 -3.05 7.05
N SER A 75 -11.35 -2.11 7.41
CA SER A 75 -11.59 -1.18 8.51
C SER A 75 -12.74 -0.21 8.22
N VAL A 76 -12.87 0.30 6.98
CA VAL A 76 -14.02 1.12 6.57
C VAL A 76 -15.32 0.34 6.72
N PHE A 77 -15.38 -0.90 6.20
CA PHE A 77 -16.57 -1.76 6.33
C PHE A 77 -16.91 -2.05 7.80
N PHE A 78 -15.92 -2.37 8.62
CA PHE A 78 -16.10 -2.60 10.05
C PHE A 78 -16.68 -1.36 10.75
N THR A 79 -16.13 -0.19 10.45
CA THR A 79 -16.58 1.09 11.02
C THR A 79 -18.00 1.41 10.60
N TYR A 80 -18.31 1.22 9.32
CA TYR A 80 -19.65 1.42 8.77
C TYR A 80 -20.68 0.51 9.45
N TYR A 81 -20.36 -0.78 9.65
CA TYR A 81 -21.22 -1.71 10.37
C TYR A 81 -21.46 -1.28 11.82
N GLN A 82 -20.42 -0.81 12.51
CA GLN A 82 -20.57 -0.29 13.88
C GLN A 82 -21.52 0.92 13.92
N VAL A 83 -21.38 1.87 12.98
CA VAL A 83 -22.28 3.04 12.88
C VAL A 83 -23.73 2.61 12.70
N LEU A 84 -24.02 1.64 11.83
CA LEU A 84 -25.37 1.11 11.66
C LEU A 84 -25.92 0.49 12.94
N ARG A 85 -25.10 -0.29 13.66
CA ARG A 85 -25.48 -0.94 14.92
C ARG A 85 -25.79 0.04 16.05
N MET A 86 -25.26 1.26 16.03
CA MET A 86 -25.57 2.29 17.04
C MET A 86 -26.80 3.13 16.69
N LYS A 87 -27.29 3.05 15.44
CA LYS A 87 -28.49 3.77 14.99
C LYS A 87 -29.78 2.95 15.12
N GLY A 88 -29.68 1.62 15.14
CA GLY A 88 -30.79 0.71 15.45
C GLY A 88 -30.83 0.37 16.93
#